data_AF-A0A963R4G5-F1
#
_entry.id   AF-A0A963R4G5-F1
#
_cell.length_a   1.000
_cell.length_b   1.000
_cell.length_c   1.000
_cell.angle_alpha   90.00
_cell.angle_beta   90.00
_cell.angle_gamma   90.00
#
_symmetry.space_group_name_H-M   'P 1'
#
loop_
_entity.id
_entity.type
_entity.pdbx_description
1 polymer ?
#
loop_
_entity_poly.entity_id
_entity_poly.type
_entity_poly.pdbx_seq_one_letter_code
_entity_poly.pdbx_strand_id
1 'polypeptide(L)' 'MLVDMRVPLAAISALEPGCILPVAVARAVPLRIGASTIARGTVGAQDDRIAIKLTQIA' A
#
# COMPACT_ATOMS: atom_id res chain seq x y z
N MET A 1 1.17 3.64 2.67
CA MET A 1 0.98 3.49 1.22
C MET A 1 1.44 2.11 0.80
N LEU A 2 0.53 1.26 0.32
CA LEU A 2 0.84 -0.12 -0.01
C LEU A 2 1.51 -0.25 -1.37
N VAL A 3 1.05 0.55 -2.33
CA VAL A 3 1.56 0.62 -3.71
C VAL A 3 1.50 2.07 -4.19
N ASP A 4 2.57 2.54 -4.81
CA ASP A 4 2.61 3.73 -5.67
C ASP A 4 3.12 3.31 -7.04
N MET A 5 2.42 3.67 -8.11
CA MET A 5 2.88 3.36 -9.46
C MET A 5 2.53 4.45 -10.46
N ARG A 6 3.40 4.65 -11.43
CA ARG A 6 3.15 5.50 -12.59
C ARG A 6 2.44 4.66 -13.66
N VAL A 7 1.24 5.08 -14.04
CA VAL A 7 0.44 4.41 -15.08
C VAL A 7 0.15 5.40 -16.21
N PRO A 8 0.33 5.01 -17.49
CA PRO A 8 -0.06 5.85 -18.62
C PRO A 8 -1.56 6.13 -18.63
N LEU A 9 -1.95 7.34 -19.02
CA LEU A 9 -3.37 7.75 -19.08
C LEU A 9 -4.22 6.78 -19.90
N ALA A 10 -3.73 6.36 -21.08
CA ALA A 10 -4.43 5.42 -21.94
C ALA A 10 -4.74 4.08 -21.26
N ALA A 11 -3.84 3.59 -20.40
CA ALA A 11 -4.04 2.36 -19.67
C ALA A 11 -5.08 2.52 -18.55
N ILE A 12 -5.11 3.68 -17.87
CA ILE A 12 -6.16 3.99 -16.87
C ILE A 12 -7.53 4.08 -17.55
N SER A 13 -7.60 4.70 -18.73
CA SER A 13 -8.85 4.87 -19.49
C SER A 13 -9.43 3.55 -20.02
N ALA A 14 -8.61 2.50 -20.12
CA ALA A 14 -9.02 1.17 -20.61
C ALA A 14 -9.21 0.14 -19.48
N LEU A 15 -9.29 0.57 -18.21
CA LEU A 15 -9.50 -0.34 -17.10
C LEU A 15 -10.90 -0.94 -17.13
N GLU A 16 -10.96 -2.26 -17.05
CA GLU A 16 -12.19 -3.04 -16.98
C GLU A 16 -12.19 -3.93 -15.72
N PRO A 17 -13.35 -4.30 -15.17
CA PRO A 17 -13.43 -5.25 -14.07
C PRO A 17 -12.68 -6.55 -14.40
N GLY A 18 -11.82 -6.99 -13.49
CA GLY A 18 -10.98 -8.17 -13.69
C GLY A 18 -9.59 -7.87 -14.28
N CYS A 19 -9.31 -6.63 -14.66
CA CYS A 19 -7.96 -6.23 -15.07
C CYS A 19 -6.95 -6.41 -13.92
N ILE A 20 -5.83 -7.08 -14.20
CA ILE A 20 -4.76 -7.33 -13.23
C ILE A 20 -3.69 -6.24 -13.36
N LEU A 21 -3.49 -5.47 -12.29
CA LEU A 21 -2.45 -4.45 -12.22
C LEU A 21 -1.18 -5.03 -11.60
N PRO A 22 -0.06 -5.11 -12.34
CA PRO A 22 1.20 -5.61 -11.78
C PRO A 22 1.78 -4.56 -10.84
N VAL A 23 1.78 -4.86 -9.54
CA VAL A 23 2.26 -3.93 -8.51
C VAL A 23 3.28 -4.60 -7.61
N ALA A 24 4.38 -3.91 -7.35
CA ALA A 24 5.34 -4.33 -6.34
C ALA A 24 4.77 -4.00 -4.95
N VAL A 25 4.43 -5.03 -4.18
CA VAL A 25 3.93 -4.84 -2.81
C VAL A 25 5.10 -4.64 -1.86
N ALA A 26 5.16 -3.48 -1.21
CA ALA A 26 6.18 -3.21 -0.21
C ALA A 26 5.97 -4.10 1.02
N ARG A 27 7.02 -4.86 1.41
CA ARG A 27 6.98 -5.72 2.61
C ARG A 27 6.85 -4.92 3.91
N ALA A 28 7.32 -3.67 3.91
CA ALA A 28 7.19 -2.73 5.01
C ALA A 28 6.30 -1.56 4.58
N VAL A 29 5.07 -1.52 5.10
CA VAL A 29 4.06 -0.51 4.80
C VAL A 29 4.28 0.72 5.70
N PRO A 30 4.32 1.94 5.14
CA PRO A 30 4.47 3.16 5.93
C PRO A 30 3.15 3.57 6.58
N LEU A 31 3.22 3.90 7.86
CA LEU A 31 2.19 4.58 8.64
C LEU A 31 2.39 6.09 8.54
N ARG A 32 1.36 6.82 8.11
CA ARG A 32 1.45 8.25 7.80
C ARG A 32 0.39 9.06 8.54
N ILE A 33 0.77 10.27 8.95
CA ILE A 33 -0.15 11.33 9.35
C ILE A 33 0.01 12.46 8.33
N GLY A 34 -1.00 12.65 7.47
CA GLY A 34 -0.91 13.52 6.31
C GLY A 34 0.25 13.14 5.37
N ALA A 35 1.17 14.09 5.14
CA ALA A 35 2.33 13.87 4.29
C ALA A 35 3.51 13.18 5.01
N SER A 36 3.52 13.13 6.35
CA SER A 36 4.64 12.62 7.13
C SER A 36 4.54 11.12 7.37
N THR A 37 5.64 10.40 7.19
CA THR A 37 5.74 8.98 7.57
C THR A 37 6.34 8.89 8.96
N ILE A 38 5.58 8.34 9.91
CA ILE A 38 5.98 8.28 11.33
C ILE A 38 6.49 6.90 11.75
N ALA A 39 6.12 5.85 11.00
CA ALA A 39 6.55 4.48 11.28
C ALA A 39 6.44 3.60 10.03
N ARG A 40 7.02 2.41 10.10
CA ARG A 40 6.85 1.34 9.11
C ARG A 40 6.55 0.03 9.81
N GLY A 41 5.83 -0.85 9.12
CA GLY A 41 5.46 -2.14 9.68
C GLY A 41 5.01 -3.15 8.65
N THR A 42 4.74 -4.37 9.11
CA THR A 42 4.21 -5.44 8.27
C THR A 42 2.69 -5.54 8.44
N VAL A 43 1.97 -5.81 7.35
CA VAL A 43 0.53 -6.07 7.41
C VAL A 43 0.29 -7.43 8.04
N GLY A 44 -0.70 -7.50 8.94
CA GLY A 44 -1.18 -8.74 9.54
C GLY A 44 -2.67 -8.62 9.85
N ALA A 45 -3.17 -9.62 10.58
CA ALA A 45 -4.54 -9.63 11.09
C ALA A 45 -4.51 -9.71 12.62
N GLN A 46 -5.39 -8.97 13.27
CA GLN A 46 -5.63 -9.03 14.71
C GLN A 46 -7.12 -8.79 14.96
N ASP A 47 -7.76 -9.68 15.71
CA ASP A 47 -9.19 -9.60 16.06
C ASP A 47 -10.11 -9.41 14.84
N ASP A 48 -9.86 -10.20 13.78
CA ASP A 48 -10.57 -10.17 12.50
C ASP A 48 -10.45 -8.82 11.73
N ARG A 49 -9.49 -7.99 12.14
CA ARG A 49 -9.21 -6.70 11.49
C ARG A 49 -7.81 -6.70 10.90
N ILE A 50 -7.65 -5.92 9.83
CA ILE A 50 -6.33 -5.63 9.28
C ILE A 50 -5.56 -4.75 10.28
N ALA A 51 -4.34 -5.18 10.60
CA ALA A 51 -3.46 -4.50 11.53
C ALA A 51 -2.06 -4.31 10.92
N ILE A 52 -1.31 -3.37 11.47
CA ILE A 52 0.09 -3.15 11.10
C ILE A 52 0.95 -3.35 12.35
N LYS A 53 1.84 -4.34 12.32
CA LYS A 53 2.86 -4.51 13.35
C LYS A 53 4.00 -3.55 13.07
N LEU A 54 4.20 -2.57 13.94
CA LEU A 54 5.31 -1.63 13.83
C LEU A 54 6.65 -2.35 13.99
N THR A 55 7.55 -2.16 13.04
CA THR A 55 8.91 -2.69 13.07
C THR A 55 9.96 -1.59 13.16
N GLN A 56 9.61 -0.37 12.76
CA GLN A 56 10.49 0.79 12.81
C GLN A 56 9.68 2.06 13.09
N ILE A 57 10.23 2.93 13.94
CA ILE A 57 9.72 4.27 14.23
C ILE A 57 10.72 5.26 13.62
N ALA A 58 10.21 6.38 13.08
CA ALA A 58 11.01 7.44 12.48
C ALA A 58 11.55 8.44 13.52
#